data_AF-A0A6B3F2D7-F1
#
_entry.id   AF-A0A6B3F2D7-F1
#
_cell.length_a   1.000
_cell.length_b   1.000
_cell.length_c   1.000
_cell.angle_alpha   90.00
_cell.angle_beta   90.00
_cell.angle_gamma   90.00
#
_symmetry.space_group_name_H-M   'P 1'
#
loop_
_entity.id
_entity.type
_entity.pdbx_description
1 polymer ?
#
loop_
_entity_poly.entity_id
_entity_poly.type
_entity_poly.pdbx_seq_one_letter_code
_entity_poly.pdbx_strand_id
1 'polypeptide(L)'
;RRWSAPPRSGLFFSVLLRPEVPPARLGWLPLLAGVALATALSRAAGVDTALKWPNDLLLTIDGEERKAAGILAEATPDGAVVLGIGLNV
;
A
#
# COMPACT_ATOMS: atom_id res chain seq x y z
N ARG A 1 14.93 -5.11 2.12
CA ARG A 1 14.13 -6.37 2.15
C ARG A 1 13.69 -6.66 0.73
N ARG A 2 13.45 -7.93 0.33
CA ARG A 2 13.01 -8.29 -1.02
C ARG A 2 11.51 -8.60 -1.02
N TRP A 3 10.78 -8.07 -2.00
CA TRP A 3 9.40 -8.46 -2.29
C TRP A 3 9.39 -9.52 -3.41
N SER A 4 8.62 -10.59 -3.26
CA SER A 4 8.49 -11.64 -4.27
C SER A 4 7.36 -11.28 -5.24
N ALA A 5 7.65 -11.25 -6.54
CA ALA A 5 6.66 -10.95 -7.58
C ALA A 5 6.74 -11.96 -8.75
N PRO A 6 6.38 -13.24 -8.53
CA PRO A 6 6.23 -14.18 -9.63
C PRO A 6 5.22 -13.68 -10.70
N PRO A 7 5.38 -14.10 -11.96
CA PRO A 7 4.43 -13.70 -13.01
C PRO A 7 2.99 -14.07 -12.64
N ARG A 8 2.07 -13.09 -12.75
CA ARG A 8 0.63 -13.23 -12.50
C ARG A 8 0.25 -13.56 -11.04
N SER A 9 1.12 -13.24 -10.06
CA SER A 9 0.84 -13.50 -8.63
C SER A 9 0.28 -12.29 -7.87
N GLY A 10 0.02 -11.18 -8.56
CA GLY A 10 -0.36 -9.94 -7.90
C GLY A 10 -0.26 -8.71 -8.78
N LEU A 11 -0.59 -7.57 -8.18
CA LEU A 11 -0.45 -6.25 -8.75
C LEU A 11 0.74 -5.54 -8.08
N PHE A 12 1.71 -5.14 -8.89
CA PHE A 12 2.92 -4.45 -8.45
C PHE A 12 3.07 -3.19 -9.29
N PHE A 13 2.87 -2.03 -8.67
CA PHE A 13 2.89 -0.77 -9.37
C PHE A 13 3.38 0.36 -8.48
N SER A 14 3.73 1.47 -9.11
CA SER A 14 4.14 2.70 -8.44
C SER A 14 3.34 3.88 -8.99
N VAL A 15 3.01 4.82 -8.10
CA VAL A 15 2.32 6.07 -8.43
C VAL A 15 3.22 7.22 -8.05
N LEU A 16 3.51 8.11 -9.01
CA LEU A 16 4.22 9.36 -8.75
C LEU A 16 3.22 10.43 -8.30
N LEU A 17 3.44 10.97 -7.11
CA LEU A 17 2.64 12.04 -6.52
C LEU A 17 3.51 13.30 -6.40
N ARG A 18 2.91 14.48 -6.58
CA ARG A 18 3.53 15.79 -6.32
C ARG A 18 2.67 16.60 -5.34
N PRO A 19 2.73 16.27 -4.04
CA PRO A 19 1.86 16.87 -3.05
C PRO A 19 2.27 18.33 -2.78
N GLU A 20 1.32 19.25 -2.84
CA GLU A 20 1.55 20.66 -2.47
C GLU A 20 1.35 20.85 -0.95
N VAL A 21 2.17 20.18 -0.14
CA VAL A 21 2.12 20.25 1.33
C VAL A 21 3.53 20.32 1.94
N PRO A 22 3.68 20.80 3.19
CA PRO A 22 4.98 20.80 3.86
C PRO A 22 5.60 19.39 3.93
N PRO A 23 6.94 19.24 3.77
CA PRO A 23 7.62 17.93 3.78
C PRO A 23 7.31 17.07 5.01
N ALA A 24 7.11 17.70 6.17
CA ALA A 24 6.74 17.02 7.41
C ALA A 24 5.41 16.24 7.33
N ARG A 25 4.55 16.54 6.35
CA ARG A 25 3.27 15.84 6.14
C ARG A 25 3.39 14.65 5.19
N LEU A 26 4.50 14.48 4.46
CA LEU A 26 4.65 13.38 3.49
C LEU A 26 4.61 12.00 4.15
N GLY A 27 4.97 11.90 5.44
CA GLY A 27 4.87 10.66 6.22
C GLY A 27 3.44 10.12 6.38
N TRP A 28 2.41 10.91 6.07
CA TRP A 28 1.01 10.46 6.07
C TRP A 28 0.63 9.64 4.82
N LEU A 29 1.38 9.78 3.72
CA LEU A 29 1.06 9.10 2.46
C LEU A 29 0.92 7.57 2.56
N PRO A 30 1.82 6.81 3.22
CA PRO A 30 1.62 5.38 3.37
C PRO A 30 0.35 5.04 4.16
N LEU A 31 -0.03 5.88 5.13
CA LEU A 31 -1.25 5.68 5.92
C LEU A 31 -2.51 5.90 5.06
N LEU A 32 -2.54 7.00 4.32
CA LEU A 32 -3.63 7.34 3.41
C LEU A 32 -3.78 6.30 2.30
N ALA A 33 -2.65 5.83 1.75
CA ALA A 33 -2.61 4.75 0.78
C ALA A 33 -3.16 3.44 1.35
N GLY A 34 -2.87 3.13 2.62
CA GLY A 34 -3.43 1.97 3.31
C GLY A 34 -4.95 1.99 3.34
N VAL A 35 -5.52 3.11 3.80
CA VAL A 35 -6.98 3.29 3.85
C VAL A 35 -7.60 3.24 2.45
N ALA A 36 -6.98 3.89 1.47
CA ALA A 36 -7.45 3.90 0.09
C ALA A 36 -7.46 2.50 -0.51
N LEU A 37 -6.40 1.71 -0.29
CA LEU A 37 -6.29 0.34 -0.80
C LEU A 37 -7.31 -0.59 -0.13
N ALA A 38 -7.48 -0.51 1.19
CA ALA A 38 -8.50 -1.27 1.92
C ALA A 38 -9.90 -0.96 1.39
N THR A 39 -10.20 0.33 1.19
CA THR A 39 -11.49 0.78 0.63
C THR A 39 -11.69 0.28 -0.79
N ALA A 40 -10.65 0.31 -1.62
CA ALA A 40 -10.72 -0.18 -3.00
C ALA A 40 -10.97 -1.69 -3.06
N LEU A 41 -10.30 -2.49 -2.22
CA LEU A 41 -10.49 -3.94 -2.15
C LEU A 41 -11.89 -4.32 -1.68
N SER A 42 -12.40 -3.66 -0.64
CA SER A 42 -13.79 -3.86 -0.18
C SER A 42 -14.80 -3.58 -1.29
N ARG A 43 -14.62 -2.48 -2.05
CA ARG A 43 -15.53 -2.12 -3.16
C ARG A 43 -15.39 -2.98 -4.40
N ALA A 44 -14.18 -3.34 -4.79
CA ALA A 44 -13.92 -4.02 -6.06
C ALA A 44 -14.01 -5.54 -5.95
N ALA A 45 -13.72 -6.11 -4.78
CA ALA A 45 -13.64 -7.55 -4.57
C ALA A 45 -14.52 -8.06 -3.40
N GLY A 46 -15.15 -7.17 -2.62
CA GLY A 46 -15.93 -7.57 -1.44
C GLY A 46 -15.06 -8.11 -0.30
N VAL A 47 -13.77 -7.74 -0.28
CA VAL A 47 -12.78 -8.25 0.66
C VAL A 47 -12.48 -7.20 1.73
N ASP A 48 -12.72 -7.57 3.00
CA ASP A 48 -12.36 -6.74 4.14
C ASP A 48 -10.93 -7.04 4.60
N THR A 49 -10.13 -5.98 4.78
CA THR A 49 -8.72 -6.05 5.19
C THR A 49 -8.49 -5.31 6.50
N ALA A 50 -7.57 -5.82 7.32
CA ALA A 50 -7.04 -5.08 8.46
C ALA A 50 -5.80 -4.26 8.05
N LEU A 51 -5.60 -3.11 8.68
CA LEU A 51 -4.43 -2.27 8.49
C LEU A 51 -3.40 -2.54 9.58
N LYS A 52 -2.26 -3.09 9.19
CA LYS A 52 -1.07 -3.16 10.03
C LYS A 52 -0.20 -1.95 9.75
N TRP A 53 -0.36 -0.94 10.60
CA TRP A 53 0.38 0.30 10.47
C TRP A 53 1.90 0.09 10.55
N PRO A 54 2.68 0.89 9.81
CA PRO A 54 2.24 2.01 8.98
C PRO A 54 1.91 1.65 7.51
N ASN A 55 2.11 0.41 7.08
CA ASN A 55 2.30 0.17 5.65
C ASN A 55 1.91 -1.22 5.10
N ASP A 56 1.23 -2.05 5.90
CA ASP A 56 0.82 -3.39 5.47
C ASP A 56 -0.70 -3.56 5.56
N LEU A 57 -1.27 -4.28 4.59
CA LEU A 57 -2.65 -4.78 4.68
C LEU A 57 -2.61 -6.27 4.98
N LEU A 58 -3.48 -6.69 5.89
CA LEU A 58 -3.65 -8.07 6.29
C LEU A 58 -5.04 -8.58 5.92
N LEU A 59 -5.12 -9.87 5.62
CA LEU A 59 -6.34 -10.63 5.47
C LEU A 59 -6.36 -11.77 6.48
N THR A 60 -7.53 -12.08 7.02
CA THR A 60 -7.73 -13.27 7.82
C THR A 60 -8.15 -14.42 6.92
N ILE A 61 -7.32 -15.46 6.85
CA ILE A 61 -7.58 -16.69 6.08
C ILE A 61 -7.46 -17.86 7.04
N ASP A 62 -8.49 -18.69 7.14
CA ASP A 62 -8.56 -19.84 8.06
C ASP A 62 -8.25 -19.47 9.52
N GLY A 63 -8.65 -18.26 9.94
CA GLY A 63 -8.40 -17.74 11.29
C GLY A 63 -7.03 -17.11 11.51
N GLU A 64 -6.15 -17.07 10.51
CA GLU A 64 -4.80 -16.50 10.60
C GLU A 64 -4.67 -15.19 9.82
N GLU A 65 -4.03 -14.18 10.41
CA GLU A 65 -3.67 -12.97 9.68
C GLU A 65 -2.49 -13.20 8.73
N ARG A 66 -2.70 -12.88 7.46
CA ARG A 66 -1.71 -13.02 6.39
C ARG A 66 -1.54 -11.71 5.66
N LYS A 67 -0.29 -11.41 5.28
CA LYS A 67 0.02 -10.18 4.55
C LYS A 67 -0.51 -10.25 3.13
N ALA A 68 -1.45 -9.37 2.81
CA ALA A 68 -2.05 -9.26 1.49
C ALA A 68 -1.37 -8.18 0.64
N ALA A 69 -0.99 -7.06 1.26
CA ALA A 69 -0.29 -5.99 0.54
C ALA A 69 0.79 -5.32 1.38
N GLY A 70 1.76 -4.74 0.70
CA GLY A 70 2.77 -3.84 1.25
C GLY A 70 2.78 -2.51 0.51
N ILE A 71 2.99 -1.44 1.26
CA ILE A 71 3.04 -0.06 0.79
C ILE A 71 4.41 0.52 1.11
N LEU A 72 4.96 1.30 0.19
CA LEU A 72 6.21 2.03 0.36
C LEU A 72 6.06 3.43 -0.22
N ALA A 73 6.43 4.45 0.54
CA ALA A 73 6.46 5.83 0.07
C ALA A 73 7.90 6.33 0.13
N GLU A 74 8.46 6.68 -1.02
CA GLU A 74 9.83 7.21 -1.14
C GLU A 74 9.77 8.66 -1.62
N ALA A 75 10.21 9.57 -0.76
CA ALA A 75 10.29 10.99 -1.10
C ALA A 75 11.57 11.28 -1.88
N THR A 76 11.43 12.14 -2.87
CA THR A 76 12.53 12.68 -3.68
C THR A 76 13.00 14.03 -3.13
N PRO A 77 14.22 14.49 -3.43
CA PRO A 77 14.72 15.78 -2.97
C PRO A 77 13.87 16.99 -3.42
N ASP A 78 13.19 16.90 -4.56
CA ASP A 78 12.29 17.93 -5.10
C ASP A 78 10.85 17.85 -4.55
N GLY A 79 10.60 16.97 -3.57
CA GLY A 79 9.33 16.89 -2.85
C GLY A 79 8.27 16.01 -3.51
N ALA A 80 8.55 15.40 -4.66
CA ALA A 80 7.69 14.35 -5.21
C ALA A 80 7.80 13.06 -4.38
N VAL A 81 6.77 12.22 -4.42
CA VAL A 81 6.75 10.93 -3.71
C VAL A 81 6.40 9.82 -4.68
N VAL A 82 7.24 8.77 -4.72
CA VAL A 82 6.93 7.52 -5.39
C VAL A 82 6.25 6.60 -4.37
N LEU A 83 4.97 6.32 -4.58
CA LEU A 83 4.19 5.41 -3.77
C LEU A 83 4.13 4.04 -4.45
N GLY A 84 4.91 3.08 -3.95
CA GLY A 84 4.88 1.68 -4.37
C GLY A 84 3.79 0.88 -3.63
N ILE A 85 3.03 0.10 -4.38
CA ILE A 85 2.05 -0.86 -3.86
C ILE A 85 2.37 -2.23 -4.44
N GLY A 86 2.51 -3.21 -3.57
CA GLY A 86 2.51 -4.63 -3.92
C GLY A 86 1.33 -5.32 -3.27
N LEU A 87 0.41 -5.85 -4.08
CA LEU A 87 -0.80 -6.55 -3.65
C LEU A 87 -0.77 -7.98 -4.20
N ASN A 88 -0.89 -8.96 -3.33
CA ASN A 88 -1.03 -10.37 -3.71
C ASN A 88 -2.48 -10.61 -4.18
N VAL A 89 -2.63 -11.28 -5.34
CA VAL A 89 -3.93 -11.63 -5.97
C VAL A 89 -3.97 -13.11 -6.29
#